data_AF-A0A2A4GJV6-F1
#
_entry.id   AF-A0A2A4GJV6-F1
#
_cell.length_a   1.000
_cell.length_b   1.000
_cell.length_c   1.000
_cell.angle_alpha   90.00
_cell.angle_beta   90.00
_cell.angle_gamma   90.00
#
_symmetry.space_group_name_H-M   'P 1'
#
loop_
_entity.id
_entity.type
_entity.pdbx_description
1 polymer ?
#
loop_
_entity_poly.entity_id
_entity_poly.type
_entity_poly.pdbx_seq_one_letter_code
_entity_poly.pdbx_strand_id
1 'polypeptide(L)'
;MRRVWALSLIILLTACSRGEPPKPVTRVTASVAGDHSAVYWLDSQQGRPISLSEHVWQGDYGEYRGEYVWRDGQLRALKREGEQLAGNTRVPFSLHVRFDASGEPVFQRYRQDGAIIPLDSAALTRLYQESNQILDQAQGQIARNVSVLQGQRIGEYWVDCRGERQRWVFDDAIPPVVVSKLLQPGTFVIGAGNPGIGKDTIDALVLVRREKACLTRPQLLAE
;
A
#
# COMPACT_ATOMS: atom_id res chain seq x y z
N MET A 1 -32.48 68.29 -27.39
CA MET A 1 -31.60 67.17 -27.79
C MET A 1 -30.74 66.83 -26.57
N ARG A 2 -31.18 66.03 -25.59
CA ARG A 2 -31.23 64.55 -25.48
C ARG A 2 -29.91 63.83 -25.81
N ARG A 3 -29.25 63.29 -24.75
CA ARG A 3 -28.48 62.02 -24.61
C ARG A 3 -27.50 62.18 -23.43
N VAL A 4 -27.90 61.95 -22.17
CA VAL A 4 -28.05 60.67 -21.43
C VAL A 4 -26.75 59.84 -21.39
N TRP A 5 -26.08 59.92 -20.23
CA TRP A 5 -25.49 58.86 -19.40
C TRP A 5 -24.95 57.58 -20.06
N ALA A 6 -23.68 57.27 -19.78
CA ALA A 6 -23.19 55.90 -19.64
C ALA A 6 -21.99 55.84 -18.68
N LEU A 7 -22.29 55.72 -17.38
CA LEU A 7 -21.45 54.95 -16.46
C LEU A 7 -21.61 53.47 -16.85
N SER A 8 -20.51 52.76 -17.14
CA SER A 8 -20.45 51.29 -17.17
C SER A 8 -18.99 50.89 -16.97
N LEU A 9 -18.52 50.74 -15.73
CA LEU A 9 -18.55 49.48 -14.97
C LEU A 9 -17.52 48.47 -15.52
N ILE A 10 -16.24 48.71 -15.23
CA ILE A 10 -15.17 47.71 -15.38
C ILE A 10 -15.26 46.77 -14.16
N ILE A 11 -16.10 45.74 -14.26
CA ILE A 11 -16.00 44.55 -13.40
C ILE A 11 -14.95 43.66 -14.07
N LEU A 12 -13.70 43.77 -13.62
CA LEU A 12 -12.70 42.75 -13.88
C LEU A 12 -13.17 41.48 -13.15
N LEU A 13 -13.76 40.58 -13.92
CA LEU A 13 -14.05 39.21 -13.54
C LEU A 13 -12.74 38.54 -13.09
N THR A 14 -12.44 38.56 -11.80
CA THR A 14 -11.59 37.53 -11.19
C THR A 14 -12.41 36.24 -11.17
N ALA A 15 -12.55 35.62 -12.34
CA ALA A 15 -13.02 34.25 -12.46
C ALA A 15 -11.90 33.38 -11.86
N CYS A 16 -11.96 33.16 -10.56
CA CYS A 16 -11.27 32.04 -9.94
C CYS A 16 -11.90 30.78 -10.53
N SER A 17 -11.37 30.29 -11.66
CA SER A 17 -11.68 28.96 -12.12
C SER A 17 -11.18 28.03 -11.02
N ARG A 18 -12.11 27.57 -10.18
CA ARG A 18 -11.85 26.56 -9.17
C ARG A 18 -11.61 25.27 -9.95
N GLY A 19 -10.37 25.08 -10.41
CA GLY A 19 -9.94 23.86 -11.06
C GLY A 19 -10.19 22.72 -10.09
N GLU A 20 -10.88 21.69 -10.57
CA GLU A 20 -11.12 20.50 -9.77
C GLU A 20 -9.75 19.92 -9.39
N PRO A 21 -9.52 19.57 -8.11
CA PRO A 21 -8.25 19.01 -7.70
C PRO A 21 -7.93 17.77 -8.55
N PRO A 22 -6.67 17.57 -8.96
CA PRO A 22 -6.30 16.42 -9.78
C PRO A 22 -6.65 15.13 -9.04
N LYS A 23 -7.13 14.13 -9.79
CA LYS A 23 -7.47 12.83 -9.24
C LYS A 23 -6.22 12.20 -8.58
N PRO A 24 -6.39 11.49 -7.45
CA PRO A 24 -5.28 10.76 -6.83
C PRO A 24 -4.66 9.75 -7.79
N VAL A 25 -3.34 9.57 -7.66
CA VAL A 25 -2.58 8.55 -8.39
C VAL A 25 -2.15 7.47 -7.40
N THR A 26 -2.49 6.22 -7.71
CA THR A 26 -2.03 5.06 -6.94
C THR A 26 -0.74 4.51 -7.54
N ARG A 27 0.28 4.31 -6.70
CA ARG A 27 1.50 3.58 -7.04
C ARG A 27 1.59 2.33 -6.18
N VAL A 28 2.01 1.21 -6.79
CA VAL A 28 2.11 -0.08 -6.10
C VAL A 28 3.58 -0.48 -6.02
N THR A 29 4.04 -0.82 -4.82
CA THR A 29 5.43 -1.22 -4.56
C THR A 29 5.48 -2.34 -3.53
N ALA A 30 6.63 -2.97 -3.36
CA ALA A 30 6.84 -3.99 -2.35
C ALA A 30 8.16 -3.77 -1.58
N SER A 31 8.27 -4.44 -0.44
CA SER A 31 9.50 -4.53 0.33
C SER A 31 9.67 -5.93 0.88
N VAL A 32 10.92 -6.38 0.99
CA VAL A 32 11.29 -7.69 1.56
C VAL A 32 12.52 -7.47 2.45
N ALA A 33 12.44 -7.92 3.70
CA ALA A 33 13.50 -7.82 4.69
C ALA A 33 13.42 -9.02 5.66
N GLY A 34 14.30 -10.01 5.47
CA GLY A 34 14.23 -11.26 6.22
C GLY A 34 12.88 -11.96 6.00
N ASP A 35 12.20 -12.32 7.08
CA ASP A 35 10.87 -12.96 7.04
C ASP A 35 9.71 -11.97 6.89
N HIS A 36 10.01 -10.67 6.85
CA HIS A 36 9.03 -9.63 6.62
C HIS A 36 8.95 -9.31 5.13
N SER A 37 7.75 -9.40 4.55
CA SER A 37 7.46 -8.92 3.21
C SER A 37 6.16 -8.15 3.19
N ALA A 38 6.08 -7.15 2.32
CA ALA A 38 4.91 -6.29 2.23
C ALA A 38 4.66 -5.80 0.80
N VAL A 39 3.39 -5.63 0.46
CA VAL A 39 2.92 -4.90 -0.73
C VAL A 39 2.20 -3.66 -0.27
N TYR A 40 2.51 -2.52 -0.88
CA TYR A 40 1.94 -1.22 -0.57
C TYR A 40 1.21 -0.64 -1.78
N TRP A 41 0.03 -0.06 -1.56
CA TRP A 41 -0.69 0.79 -2.50
C TRP A 41 -0.69 2.21 -1.94
N LEU A 42 0.17 3.08 -2.48
CA LEU A 42 0.31 4.46 -2.05
C LEU A 42 -0.49 5.38 -2.98
N ASP A 43 -1.52 6.02 -2.45
CA ASP A 43 -2.22 7.10 -3.13
C ASP A 43 -1.55 8.43 -2.82
N SER A 44 -1.31 9.20 -3.88
CA SER A 44 -0.79 10.56 -3.77
C SER A 44 -1.60 11.53 -4.61
N GLN A 45 -1.79 12.73 -4.09
CA GLN A 45 -2.47 13.82 -4.76
C GLN A 45 -1.56 15.05 -4.72
N GLN A 46 -1.25 15.62 -5.89
CA GLN A 46 -0.29 16.73 -6.01
C GLN A 46 1.07 16.45 -5.32
N GLY A 47 1.54 15.20 -5.42
CA GLY A 47 2.79 14.75 -4.81
C GLY A 47 2.72 14.51 -3.29
N ARG A 48 1.57 14.75 -2.64
CA ARG A 48 1.39 14.49 -1.21
C ARG A 48 0.69 13.15 -0.98
N PRO A 49 1.14 12.33 -0.02
CA PRO A 49 0.46 11.09 0.32
C PRO A 49 -0.88 11.39 0.99
N ILE A 50 -1.92 10.67 0.57
CA ILE A 50 -3.27 10.81 1.16
C ILE A 50 -3.74 9.52 1.81
N SER A 51 -3.32 8.37 1.29
CA SER A 51 -3.57 7.07 1.90
C SER A 51 -2.56 6.03 1.47
N LEU A 52 -2.35 5.04 2.32
CA LEU A 52 -1.54 3.86 2.04
C LEU A 52 -2.35 2.64 2.47
N SER A 53 -2.49 1.66 1.60
CA SER A 53 -2.97 0.33 1.97
C SER A 53 -1.81 -0.66 1.90
N GLU A 54 -1.83 -1.71 2.71
CA GLU A 54 -0.78 -2.72 2.69
C GLU A 54 -1.29 -4.14 2.95
N HIS A 55 -0.55 -5.10 2.43
CA HIS A 55 -0.61 -6.49 2.84
C HIS A 55 0.78 -6.88 3.34
N VAL A 56 0.85 -7.48 4.54
CA VAL A 56 2.10 -7.79 5.21
C VAL A 56 2.11 -9.26 5.60
N TRP A 57 3.24 -9.93 5.33
CA TRP A 57 3.57 -11.26 5.80
C TRP A 57 4.81 -11.19 6.69
N GLN A 58 4.77 -11.87 7.83
CA GLN A 58 5.83 -11.81 8.84
C GLN A 58 6.27 -13.22 9.26
N GLY A 59 6.43 -14.13 8.30
CA GLY A 59 6.79 -15.52 8.59
C GLY A 59 5.87 -16.14 9.64
N ASP A 60 6.44 -16.56 10.77
CA ASP A 60 5.73 -17.17 11.89
C ASP A 60 4.89 -16.19 12.74
N TYR A 61 5.17 -14.89 12.65
CA TYR A 61 4.53 -13.86 13.45
C TYR A 61 3.11 -13.51 12.97
N GLY A 62 2.73 -13.90 11.76
CA GLY A 62 1.39 -13.69 11.21
C GLY A 62 1.37 -12.93 9.89
N GLU A 63 0.16 -12.57 9.48
CA GLU A 63 -0.10 -11.78 8.28
C GLU A 63 -1.27 -10.83 8.55
N TYR A 64 -1.22 -9.64 7.96
CA TYR A 64 -2.30 -8.67 8.11
C TYR A 64 -2.44 -7.76 6.92
N ARG A 65 -3.61 -7.14 6.81
CA ARG A 65 -3.88 -6.04 5.92
C ARG A 65 -4.07 -4.75 6.70
N GLY A 66 -3.60 -3.64 6.14
CA GLY A 66 -3.64 -2.33 6.75
C GLY A 66 -4.14 -1.26 5.79
N GLU A 67 -4.73 -0.20 6.33
CA GLU A 67 -5.00 1.04 5.62
C GLU A 67 -4.76 2.24 6.54
N TYR A 68 -4.14 3.27 5.99
CA TYR A 68 -3.71 4.48 6.67
C TYR A 68 -4.12 5.69 5.85
N VAL A 69 -4.53 6.77 6.51
CA VAL A 69 -4.97 8.01 5.86
C VAL A 69 -4.23 9.20 6.46
N TRP A 70 -3.66 10.03 5.59
CA TRP A 70 -3.05 11.31 5.96
C TRP A 70 -3.90 12.47 5.45
N ARG A 71 -3.90 13.55 6.23
CA ARG A 71 -4.47 14.84 5.82
C ARG A 71 -3.57 15.94 6.35
N ASP A 72 -3.15 16.81 5.44
CA ASP A 72 -2.20 17.90 5.70
C ASP A 72 -0.87 17.39 6.29
N GLY A 73 -0.41 16.22 5.82
CA GLY A 73 0.83 15.60 6.27
C GLY A 73 0.76 14.91 7.63
N GLN A 74 -0.40 14.95 8.32
CA GLN A 74 -0.60 14.27 9.60
C GLN A 74 -1.44 13.02 9.41
N LEU A 75 -1.07 11.93 10.09
CA LEU A 75 -1.85 10.70 10.11
C LEU A 75 -3.20 10.97 10.82
N ARG A 76 -4.30 10.54 10.21
CA ARG A 76 -5.67 10.77 10.71
C ARG A 76 -6.36 9.51 11.15
N ALA A 77 -6.06 8.40 10.49
CA ALA A 77 -6.60 7.11 10.85
C ALA A 77 -5.67 6.01 10.37
N LEU A 78 -5.68 4.91 11.12
CA LEU A 78 -5.15 3.64 10.70
C LEU A 78 -6.14 2.54 11.07
N LYS A 79 -6.24 1.52 10.22
CA LYS A 79 -6.92 0.27 10.54
C LYS A 79 -6.08 -0.89 10.08
N ARG A 80 -5.90 -1.89 10.94
CA ARG A 80 -5.21 -3.16 10.64
C ARG A 80 -6.09 -4.32 11.06
N GLU A 81 -6.07 -5.40 10.30
CA GLU A 81 -6.74 -6.65 10.66
C GLU A 81 -6.05 -7.86 10.04
N GLY A 82 -6.04 -8.97 10.76
CA GLY A 82 -5.36 -10.19 10.35
C GLY A 82 -5.02 -11.06 11.54
N GLU A 83 -3.89 -11.75 11.46
CA GLU A 83 -3.35 -12.59 12.52
C GLU A 83 -2.02 -12.04 13.02
N GLN A 84 -1.81 -12.16 14.32
CA GLN A 84 -0.53 -11.85 14.95
C GLN A 84 -0.18 -12.90 16.00
N LEU A 85 1.10 -13.04 16.29
CA LEU A 85 1.58 -13.91 17.34
C LEU A 85 1.25 -13.32 18.72
N ALA A 86 0.53 -14.08 19.54
CA ALA A 86 0.30 -13.82 20.96
C ALA A 86 0.82 -15.02 21.77
N GLY A 87 1.94 -14.83 22.47
CA GLY A 87 2.67 -15.95 23.07
C GLY A 87 3.22 -16.88 21.99
N ASN A 88 2.72 -18.11 21.91
CA ASN A 88 3.15 -19.13 20.94
C ASN A 88 2.07 -19.47 19.90
N THR A 89 0.99 -18.68 19.81
CA THR A 89 -0.12 -18.97 18.91
C THR A 89 -0.52 -17.73 18.15
N ARG A 90 -0.87 -17.90 16.87
CA ARG A 90 -1.45 -16.83 16.08
C ARG A 90 -2.90 -16.63 16.49
N VAL A 91 -3.25 -15.39 16.78
CA VAL A 91 -4.61 -15.00 17.15
C VAL A 91 -5.10 -13.91 16.21
N PRO A 92 -6.40 -13.92 15.88
CA PRO A 92 -6.98 -12.85 15.09
C PRO A 92 -6.93 -11.53 15.86
N PHE A 93 -6.68 -10.44 15.15
CA PHE A 93 -6.70 -9.10 15.71
C PHE A 93 -7.35 -8.10 14.77
N SER A 94 -7.86 -7.01 15.36
CA SER A 94 -8.25 -5.81 14.62
C SER A 94 -7.88 -4.58 15.43
N LEU A 95 -7.35 -3.58 14.74
CA LEU A 95 -6.91 -2.32 15.32
C LEU A 95 -7.50 -1.19 14.49
N HIS A 96 -8.13 -0.22 15.14
CA HIS A 96 -8.56 1.02 14.51
C HIS A 96 -8.26 2.18 15.45
N VAL A 97 -7.45 3.13 14.99
CA VAL A 97 -7.11 4.34 15.73
C VAL A 97 -7.37 5.56 14.83
N ARG A 98 -7.94 6.62 15.41
CA ARG A 98 -8.06 7.93 14.76
C ARG A 98 -7.33 8.98 15.57
N PHE A 99 -6.72 9.92 14.88
CA PHE A 99 -5.95 11.01 15.43
C PHE A 99 -6.54 12.36 15.01
N ASP A 100 -6.38 13.38 15.84
CA ASP A 100 -6.75 14.76 15.52
C ASP A 100 -5.70 15.46 14.65
N ALA A 101 -5.71 16.81 14.62
CA ALA A 101 -4.76 17.61 13.84
C ALA A 101 -3.40 17.76 14.49
N SER A 102 -3.29 17.56 15.81
CA SER A 102 -2.04 17.51 16.56
C SER A 102 -1.40 16.13 16.53
N GLY A 103 -2.10 15.10 16.04
CA GLY A 103 -1.65 13.71 16.11
C GLY A 103 -2.03 13.02 17.42
N GLU A 104 -2.93 13.63 18.22
CA GLU A 104 -3.42 13.05 19.47
C GLU A 104 -4.55 12.04 19.17
N PRO A 105 -4.58 10.88 19.84
CA PRO A 105 -5.58 9.84 19.60
C PRO A 105 -6.95 10.26 20.12
N VAL A 106 -7.94 10.33 19.22
CA VAL A 106 -9.35 10.69 19.54
C VAL A 106 -10.29 9.48 19.54
N PHE A 107 -9.85 8.36 18.96
CA PHE A 107 -10.57 7.11 18.98
C PHE A 107 -9.58 5.95 18.93
N GLN A 108 -9.85 4.91 19.71
CA GLN A 108 -9.13 3.66 19.61
C GLN A 108 -10.07 2.46 19.80
N ARG A 109 -9.82 1.41 19.05
CA ARG A 109 -10.43 0.09 19.25
C ARG A 109 -9.43 -0.96 18.82
N TYR A 110 -8.89 -1.66 19.80
CA TYR A 110 -8.03 -2.81 19.57
C TYR A 110 -8.72 -4.07 20.12
N ARG A 111 -8.82 -5.08 19.27
CA ARG A 111 -9.32 -6.40 19.62
C ARG A 111 -8.26 -7.44 19.31
N GLN A 112 -8.03 -8.34 20.25
CA GLN A 112 -7.16 -9.50 20.10
C GLN A 112 -7.92 -10.70 20.64
N ASP A 113 -8.09 -11.74 19.82
CA ASP A 113 -8.84 -12.94 20.18
C ASP A 113 -10.24 -12.64 20.77
N GLY A 114 -10.94 -11.69 20.15
CA GLY A 114 -12.26 -11.22 20.60
C GLY A 114 -12.27 -10.29 21.82
N ALA A 115 -11.20 -10.23 22.61
CA ALA A 115 -11.08 -9.33 23.76
C ALA A 115 -10.75 -7.91 23.32
N ILE A 116 -11.42 -6.90 23.89
CA ILE A 116 -11.08 -5.49 23.69
C ILE A 116 -9.97 -5.11 24.66
N ILE A 117 -8.82 -4.70 24.14
CA ILE A 117 -7.64 -4.34 24.93
C ILE A 117 -7.39 -2.84 24.76
N PRO A 118 -7.34 -2.05 25.84
CA PRO A 118 -7.00 -0.63 25.74
C PRO A 118 -5.52 -0.46 25.37
N LEU A 119 -5.22 0.46 24.46
CA LEU A 119 -3.86 0.87 24.16
C LEU A 119 -3.46 2.02 25.08
N ASP A 120 -2.25 1.94 25.62
CA ASP A 120 -1.64 3.04 26.37
C ASP A 120 -1.07 4.11 25.42
N SER A 121 -0.68 5.25 26.00
CA SER A 121 -0.14 6.38 25.24
C SER A 121 1.16 6.02 24.50
N ALA A 122 1.98 5.12 25.05
CA ALA A 122 3.21 4.67 24.44
C ALA A 122 2.95 3.83 23.18
N ALA A 123 1.97 2.93 23.23
CA ALA A 123 1.53 2.13 22.10
C ALA A 123 0.92 3.01 21.00
N LEU A 124 0.09 3.99 21.37
CA LEU A 124 -0.51 4.93 20.41
C LEU A 124 0.56 5.80 19.72
N THR A 125 1.54 6.30 20.48
CA THR A 125 2.68 7.05 19.94
C THR A 125 3.51 6.19 18.99
N ARG A 126 3.76 4.93 19.36
CA ARG A 126 4.50 3.99 18.52
C ARG A 126 3.76 3.70 17.21
N LEU A 127 2.46 3.44 17.27
CA LEU A 127 1.63 3.22 16.07
C LEU A 127 1.66 4.43 15.13
N TYR A 128 1.64 5.64 15.68
CA TYR A 128 1.78 6.87 14.90
C TYR A 128 3.14 6.93 14.17
N GLN A 129 4.23 6.65 14.89
CA GLN A 129 5.58 6.65 14.33
C GLN A 129 5.78 5.55 13.29
N GLU A 130 5.36 4.32 13.58
CA GLU A 130 5.42 3.18 12.66
C GLU A 130 4.65 3.46 11.37
N SER A 131 3.47 4.07 11.45
CA SER A 131 2.67 4.41 10.27
C SER A 131 3.41 5.38 9.33
N ASN A 132 4.12 6.37 9.89
CA ASN A 132 4.93 7.28 9.09
C ASN A 132 6.18 6.60 8.54
N GLN A 133 6.81 5.70 9.29
CA GLN A 133 7.94 4.90 8.79
C GLN A 133 7.53 3.99 7.61
N ILE A 134 6.33 3.39 7.67
CA ILE A 134 5.78 2.59 6.56
C ILE A 134 5.58 3.46 5.32
N LEU A 135 5.07 4.68 5.49
CA LEU A 135 4.95 5.64 4.39
C LEU A 135 6.32 5.98 3.77
N ASP A 136 7.31 6.28 4.60
CA ASP A 136 8.68 6.58 4.16
C ASP A 136 9.30 5.39 3.41
N GLN A 137 9.08 4.17 3.91
CA GLN A 137 9.53 2.94 3.27
C GLN A 137 8.90 2.76 1.89
N ALA A 138 7.57 2.91 1.77
CA ALA A 138 6.88 2.81 0.50
C ALA A 138 7.36 3.87 -0.50
N GLN A 139 7.50 5.13 -0.05
CA GLN A 139 8.05 6.20 -0.88
C GLN A 139 9.48 5.90 -1.33
N GLY A 140 10.32 5.36 -0.44
CA GLY A 140 11.69 4.97 -0.75
C GLY A 140 11.77 3.85 -1.78
N GLN A 141 10.89 2.84 -1.71
CA GLN A 141 10.84 1.77 -2.72
C GLN A 141 10.38 2.32 -4.08
N ILE A 142 9.37 3.19 -4.10
CA ILE A 142 8.90 3.83 -5.33
C ILE A 142 10.00 4.72 -5.95
N ALA A 143 10.75 5.46 -5.13
CA ALA A 143 11.87 6.27 -5.61
C ALA A 143 12.98 5.43 -6.25
N ARG A 144 13.12 4.16 -5.85
CA ARG A 144 14.01 3.16 -6.47
C ARG A 144 13.37 2.43 -7.65
N ASN A 145 12.19 2.86 -8.10
CA ASN A 145 11.42 2.26 -9.19
C ASN A 145 10.95 0.81 -8.94
N VAL A 146 10.94 0.37 -7.68
CA VAL A 146 10.47 -0.96 -7.32
C VAL A 146 8.97 -1.05 -7.58
N SER A 147 8.58 -2.07 -8.35
CA SER A 147 7.21 -2.39 -8.73
C SER A 147 6.83 -3.77 -8.20
N VAL A 148 5.53 -4.05 -8.21
CA VAL A 148 4.98 -5.37 -7.83
C VAL A 148 4.58 -6.14 -9.07
N LEU A 149 5.21 -7.29 -9.25
CA LEU A 149 4.98 -8.19 -10.37
C LEU A 149 4.28 -9.44 -9.82
N GLN A 150 3.09 -9.75 -10.33
CA GLN A 150 2.26 -10.86 -9.86
C GLN A 150 1.86 -11.75 -11.03
N GLY A 151 2.01 -13.06 -10.90
CA GLY A 151 1.76 -13.96 -12.01
C GLY A 151 1.83 -15.43 -11.66
N GLN A 152 1.12 -16.24 -12.45
CA GLN A 152 1.11 -17.68 -12.36
C GLN A 152 1.94 -18.30 -13.49
N ARG A 153 2.70 -19.33 -13.16
CA ARG A 153 3.45 -20.14 -14.11
C ARG A 153 2.50 -21.09 -14.84
N ILE A 154 2.36 -20.92 -16.16
CA ILE A 154 1.58 -21.80 -17.04
C ILE A 154 2.53 -22.39 -18.09
N GLY A 155 2.89 -23.66 -17.90
CA GLY A 155 3.89 -24.34 -18.73
C GLY A 155 5.21 -23.56 -18.77
N GLU A 156 5.55 -23.02 -19.93
CA GLU A 156 6.82 -22.30 -20.16
C GLU A 156 6.75 -20.77 -20.03
N TYR A 157 5.61 -20.19 -19.64
CA TYR A 157 5.46 -18.74 -19.50
C TYR A 157 4.75 -18.33 -18.22
N TRP A 158 4.85 -17.04 -17.89
CA TRP A 158 4.11 -16.42 -16.79
C TRP A 158 2.85 -15.75 -17.34
N VAL A 159 1.78 -15.77 -16.56
CA VAL A 159 0.54 -15.04 -16.86
C VAL A 159 0.19 -14.17 -15.67
N ASP A 160 0.06 -12.86 -15.91
CA ASP A 160 -0.23 -11.90 -14.84
C ASP A 160 -1.69 -11.98 -14.35
N CYS A 161 -2.03 -11.08 -13.44
CA CYS A 161 -3.38 -10.98 -12.90
C CYS A 161 -4.44 -10.49 -13.90
N ARG A 162 -4.02 -9.90 -15.03
CA ARG A 162 -4.90 -9.46 -16.13
C ARG A 162 -5.02 -10.51 -17.24
N GLY A 163 -4.27 -11.61 -17.15
CA GLY A 163 -4.26 -12.66 -18.16
C GLY A 163 -3.22 -12.43 -19.27
N GLU A 164 -2.34 -11.46 -19.10
CA GLU A 164 -1.30 -11.12 -20.08
C GLU A 164 -0.07 -12.00 -19.87
N ARG A 165 0.51 -12.47 -20.98
CA ARG A 165 1.73 -13.26 -20.96
C ARG A 165 2.92 -12.38 -20.58
N GLN A 166 3.67 -12.80 -19.58
CA GLN A 166 4.86 -12.12 -19.10
C GLN A 166 6.12 -12.93 -19.36
N ARG A 167 7.23 -12.22 -19.59
CA ARG A 167 8.57 -12.80 -19.62
C ARG A 167 9.34 -12.28 -18.42
N TRP A 168 9.48 -13.13 -17.41
CA TRP A 168 10.23 -12.81 -16.20
C TRP A 168 11.61 -13.41 -16.24
N VAL A 169 12.57 -12.65 -15.75
CA VAL A 169 13.89 -13.12 -15.35
C VAL A 169 14.05 -12.86 -13.86
N PHE A 170 14.84 -13.70 -13.20
CA PHE A 170 15.12 -13.56 -11.78
C PHE A 170 16.53 -13.00 -11.63
N ASP A 171 16.69 -12.05 -10.72
CA ASP A 171 17.99 -11.52 -10.36
C ASP A 171 18.87 -12.61 -9.73
N ASP A 172 20.19 -12.49 -9.89
CA ASP A 172 21.17 -13.46 -9.38
C ASP A 172 21.18 -13.56 -7.84
N ALA A 173 20.62 -12.58 -7.14
CA ALA A 173 20.38 -12.63 -5.71
C ALA A 173 19.40 -13.75 -5.30
N ILE A 174 18.56 -14.25 -6.22
CA ILE A 174 17.63 -15.35 -5.97
C ILE A 174 18.34 -16.69 -6.31
N PRO A 175 18.53 -17.59 -5.33
CA PRO A 175 19.27 -18.83 -5.56
C PRO A 175 18.67 -19.68 -6.70
N PRO A 176 19.49 -20.27 -7.59
CA PRO A 176 19.00 -21.09 -8.71
C PRO A 176 18.08 -22.25 -8.29
N VAL A 177 18.31 -22.82 -7.11
CA VAL A 177 17.46 -23.87 -6.52
C VAL A 177 16.06 -23.38 -6.14
N VAL A 178 15.91 -22.10 -5.82
CA VAL A 178 14.61 -21.46 -5.59
C VAL A 178 13.95 -21.22 -6.94
N VAL A 179 14.67 -20.63 -7.90
CA VAL A 179 14.16 -20.35 -9.26
C VAL A 179 13.62 -21.60 -9.92
N SER A 180 14.31 -22.74 -9.84
CA SER A 180 13.84 -24.01 -10.41
C SER A 180 12.49 -24.47 -9.83
N LYS A 181 12.22 -24.18 -8.55
CA LYS A 181 10.91 -24.43 -7.93
C LYS A 181 9.85 -23.46 -8.42
N LEU A 182 10.20 -22.18 -8.61
CA LEU A 182 9.27 -21.16 -9.14
C LEU A 182 8.82 -21.46 -10.57
N LEU A 183 9.68 -22.07 -11.38
CA LEU A 183 9.40 -22.44 -12.76
C LEU A 183 8.46 -23.64 -12.92
N GLN A 184 8.09 -24.32 -11.82
CA GLN A 184 7.10 -25.40 -11.87
C GLN A 184 5.72 -24.87 -12.26
N PRO A 185 4.99 -25.54 -13.18
CA PRO A 185 3.62 -25.17 -13.53
C PRO A 185 2.70 -25.08 -12.29
N GLY A 186 1.80 -24.10 -12.32
CA GLY A 186 0.85 -23.81 -11.25
C GLY A 186 1.39 -22.87 -10.18
N THR A 187 2.72 -22.68 -10.07
CA THR A 187 3.30 -21.77 -9.08
C THR A 187 2.89 -20.32 -9.33
N PHE A 188 2.32 -19.68 -8.32
CA PHE A 188 1.98 -18.27 -8.31
C PHE A 188 3.01 -17.49 -7.49
N VAL A 189 3.50 -16.39 -8.05
CA VAL A 189 4.55 -15.57 -7.46
C VAL A 189 4.10 -14.12 -7.43
N ILE A 190 4.40 -13.48 -6.29
CA ILE A 190 4.39 -12.05 -6.10
C ILE A 190 5.84 -11.66 -5.85
N GLY A 191 6.40 -10.83 -6.72
CA GLY A 191 7.77 -10.37 -6.67
C GLY A 191 7.85 -8.85 -6.57
N ALA A 192 8.92 -8.39 -5.93
CA ALA A 192 9.38 -7.01 -6.02
C ALA A 192 10.44 -6.96 -7.12
N GLY A 193 10.33 -5.99 -8.02
CA GLY A 193 11.28 -5.87 -9.11
C GLY A 193 11.00 -4.72 -10.05
N ASN A 194 11.65 -4.75 -11.20
CA ASN A 194 11.61 -3.65 -12.16
C ASN A 194 11.01 -4.12 -13.49
N PRO A 195 9.93 -3.47 -13.97
CA PRO A 195 9.39 -3.75 -15.29
C PRO A 195 10.37 -3.23 -16.35
N GLY A 196 10.63 -4.04 -17.37
CA GLY A 196 11.63 -3.75 -18.39
C GLY A 196 11.09 -3.88 -19.81
N ILE A 197 11.84 -3.39 -20.79
CA ILE A 197 11.47 -3.55 -22.20
C ILE A 197 11.69 -5.01 -22.60
N GLY A 198 10.59 -5.73 -22.81
CA GLY A 198 10.56 -7.11 -23.32
C GLY A 198 10.81 -8.21 -22.27
N LYS A 199 11.31 -7.86 -21.08
CA LYS A 199 11.39 -8.74 -19.91
C LYS A 199 11.31 -7.92 -18.62
N ASP A 200 10.63 -8.46 -17.62
CA ASP A 200 10.63 -7.91 -16.27
C ASP A 200 11.63 -8.65 -15.41
N THR A 201 12.34 -7.93 -14.54
CA THR A 201 13.28 -8.52 -13.59
C THR A 201 12.63 -8.62 -12.22
N ILE A 202 12.65 -9.80 -11.63
CA ILE A 202 12.23 -10.06 -10.24
C ILE A 202 13.48 -10.03 -9.37
N ASP A 203 13.58 -9.00 -8.51
CA ASP A 203 14.75 -8.78 -7.65
C ASP A 203 14.59 -9.49 -6.30
N ALA A 204 13.35 -9.59 -5.81
CA ALA A 204 13.03 -10.29 -4.56
C ALA A 204 11.66 -10.96 -4.60
N LEU A 205 11.49 -12.01 -3.81
CA LEU A 205 10.23 -12.75 -3.68
C LEU A 205 9.46 -12.22 -2.46
N VAL A 206 8.22 -11.79 -2.69
CA VAL A 206 7.31 -11.34 -1.62
C VAL A 206 6.46 -12.50 -1.13
N LEU A 207 5.88 -13.26 -2.07
CA LEU A 207 5.00 -14.39 -1.78
C LEU A 207 5.10 -15.46 -2.87
N VAL A 208 5.08 -16.73 -2.47
CA VAL A 208 4.97 -17.87 -3.38
C VAL A 208 3.84 -18.78 -2.90
N ARG A 209 2.97 -19.20 -3.83
CA ARG A 209 1.79 -20.05 -3.57
C ARG A 209 1.59 -21.03 -4.73
N ARG A 210 0.76 -22.06 -4.52
CA ARG A 210 0.34 -23.01 -5.57
C ARG A 210 -0.94 -22.59 -6.29
N GLU A 211 -1.69 -21.67 -5.70
CA GLU A 211 -2.96 -21.19 -6.24
C GLU A 211 -2.82 -19.73 -6.65
N LYS A 212 -3.52 -19.35 -7.73
CA LYS A 212 -3.54 -17.97 -8.20
C LYS A 212 -4.30 -17.11 -7.18
N ALA A 213 -3.57 -16.20 -6.53
CA ALA A 213 -4.11 -15.32 -5.50
C ALA A 213 -3.68 -13.86 -5.78
N CYS A 214 -4.25 -13.28 -6.83
CA CYS A 214 -3.98 -11.90 -7.20
C CYS A 214 -4.36 -10.95 -6.07
N LEU A 215 -3.38 -10.19 -5.58
CA LEU A 215 -3.64 -9.22 -4.54
C LEU A 215 -4.49 -8.08 -5.08
N THR A 216 -5.48 -7.73 -4.28
CA THR A 216 -6.27 -6.51 -4.45
C THR A 216 -5.95 -5.56 -3.32
N ARG A 217 -6.11 -4.26 -3.59
CA ARG A 217 -5.89 -3.21 -2.60
C ARG A 217 -6.86 -3.40 -1.41
N PRO A 218 -6.36 -3.46 -0.17
CA PRO A 218 -7.21 -3.42 1.01
C PRO A 218 -7.96 -2.09 1.12
N GLN A 219 -9.27 -2.17 1.42
CA GLN A 219 -10.14 -1.05 1.73
C GLN A 219 -10.78 -1.33 3.09
N LEU A 220 -10.17 -0.82 4.15
CA LEU A 220 -10.57 -1.04 5.54
C LEU A 220 -11.25 0.19 6.16
N LEU A 221 -10.88 1.39 5.71
CA LEU A 221 -11.35 2.69 6.20
C LEU A 221 -12.45 3.29 5.30
N ALA A 222 -12.79 2.64 4.19
CA ALA A 222 -13.96 2.97 3.39
C ALA A 222 -15.23 2.49 4.13
N GLU A 223 -16.04 3.45 4.59
CA GLU A 223 -17.46 3.26 4.95
C GLU A 223 -18.34 3.83 3.83
#